data_AF-X0ACD7-F1
#
_entry.id   AF-X0ACD7-F1
#
_cell.length_a   1.000
_cell.length_b   1.000
_cell.length_c   1.000
_cell.angle_alpha   90.00
_cell.angle_beta   90.00
_cell.angle_gamma   90.00
#
_symmetry.space_group_name_H-M   'P 1'
#
loop_
_entity.id
_entity.type
_entity.pdbx_description
1 polymer ?
#
loop_
_entity_poly.entity_id
_entity_poly.type
_entity_poly.pdbx_seq_one_letter_code
_entity_poly.pdbx_strand_id
1 'polypeptide(L)'
;MFFFTYLPQLAVLFFVNGPIAPFSTVLLVLNESTTIINLVSRNYLLQDALLDVFDGTLLARGDTQIVSEGREVKSGTDPMQRLGKIIKSPFEKFSPKAIVRYVMYLPLNAIPVVGTVIFILIQGRTRGKGVHGRYFQLKKWSQPKREDWLTKNVGPYTAFGLVATLLEMIPVASMFFTFSNTVGAALWAADIEDKNASMTDGTAPTLRETAKKAE
;
A
#
# COMPACT_ATOMS: atom_id res chain seq x y z
N MET A 1 10.02 15.39 -18.00
CA MET A 1 11.38 14.91 -17.67
C MET A 1 12.31 14.96 -18.85
N PHE A 2 11.99 14.31 -19.97
CA PHE A 2 12.87 14.25 -21.15
C PHE A 2 13.52 15.59 -21.55
N PHE A 3 12.74 16.66 -21.68
CA PHE A 3 13.29 17.99 -22.02
C PHE A 3 14.31 18.53 -21.01
N PHE A 4 14.15 18.25 -19.71
CA PHE A 4 14.95 18.84 -18.63
C PHE A 4 16.11 17.95 -18.17
N THR A 5 15.94 16.62 -18.22
CA THR A 5 16.93 15.68 -17.63
C THR A 5 17.77 14.97 -18.69
N TYR A 6 17.30 14.85 -19.94
CA TYR A 6 17.98 14.09 -20.98
C TYR A 6 19.37 14.63 -21.30
N LEU A 7 19.51 15.93 -21.59
CA LEU A 7 20.81 16.51 -21.95
C LEU A 7 21.84 16.46 -20.79
N PRO A 8 21.49 16.83 -19.54
CA PRO A 8 22.40 16.65 -18.41
C PRO A 8 22.78 15.18 -18.14
N GLN A 9 21.82 14.25 -18.18
CA GLN A 9 22.09 12.82 -17.95
C GLN A 9 22.90 12.19 -19.09
N LEU A 10 22.62 12.57 -20.33
CA LEU A 10 23.39 12.14 -21.49
C LEU A 10 24.84 12.59 -21.37
N ALA A 11 25.08 13.84 -20.97
CA ALA A 11 26.43 14.36 -20.79
C ALA A 11 27.23 13.49 -19.80
N VAL A 12 26.67 13.17 -18.64
CA VAL A 12 27.32 12.30 -17.64
C VAL A 12 27.49 10.86 -18.16
N LEU A 13 26.43 10.27 -18.72
CA LEU A 13 26.46 8.89 -19.20
C LEU A 13 27.34 8.70 -20.43
N PHE A 14 27.57 9.74 -21.24
CA PHE A 14 28.47 9.67 -22.38
C PHE A 14 29.92 9.45 -21.95
N PHE A 15 30.35 10.05 -20.83
CA PHE A 15 31.69 9.80 -20.28
C PHE A 15 31.87 8.38 -19.72
N VAL A 16 30.80 7.73 -19.27
CA VAL A 16 30.85 6.40 -18.64
C VAL A 16 30.58 5.27 -19.64
N ASN A 17 29.56 5.44 -20.48
CA ASN A 17 29.03 4.42 -21.38
C ASN A 17 29.38 4.68 -22.86
N GLY A 18 29.96 5.84 -23.21
CA GLY A 18 30.39 6.13 -24.57
C GLY A 18 29.26 6.10 -25.61
N PRO A 19 29.44 5.46 -26.78
CA PRO A 19 28.48 5.52 -27.90
C PRO A 19 27.08 4.97 -27.60
N ILE A 20 26.93 4.08 -26.61
CA ILE A 20 25.62 3.52 -26.21
C ILE A 20 24.83 4.46 -25.28
N ALA A 21 25.45 5.54 -24.79
CA ALA A 21 24.84 6.46 -23.84
C ALA A 21 23.48 7.03 -24.27
N PRO A 22 23.25 7.45 -25.54
CA PRO A 22 21.94 7.94 -25.96
C PRO A 22 20.81 6.94 -25.70
N PHE A 23 21.01 5.65 -25.96
CA PHE A 23 20.01 4.60 -25.72
C PHE A 23 19.78 4.38 -24.23
N SER A 24 20.85 4.26 -23.44
CA SER A 24 20.76 4.09 -21.99
C SER A 24 20.09 5.29 -21.30
N THR A 25 20.37 6.52 -21.76
CA THR A 25 19.73 7.73 -21.23
C THR A 25 18.24 7.76 -21.52
N VAL A 26 17.80 7.37 -22.72
CA VAL A 26 16.35 7.26 -23.03
C VAL A 26 15.67 6.29 -22.05
N LEU A 27 16.24 5.10 -21.86
CA LEU A 27 15.67 4.09 -20.96
C LEU A 27 15.60 4.58 -19.50
N LEU A 28 16.66 5.25 -19.02
CA LEU A 28 16.72 5.81 -17.67
C LEU A 28 15.65 6.89 -17.46
N VAL A 29 15.57 7.85 -18.39
CA VAL A 29 14.56 8.94 -18.33
C VAL A 29 13.14 8.40 -18.37
N LEU A 30 12.88 7.36 -19.18
CA LEU A 30 11.58 6.69 -19.22
C LEU A 30 11.24 6.01 -17.89
N ASN A 31 12.22 5.33 -17.27
CA ASN A 31 12.04 4.70 -15.97
C ASN A 31 11.75 5.73 -14.86
N GLU A 32 12.51 6.82 -14.82
CA GLU A 32 12.29 7.93 -13.89
C GLU A 32 10.92 8.58 -14.09
N SER A 33 10.52 8.80 -15.35
CA SER A 33 9.20 9.34 -15.68
C SER A 33 8.08 8.41 -15.22
N THR A 34 8.23 7.11 -15.45
CA THR A 34 7.26 6.09 -15.00
C THR A 34 7.17 6.06 -13.48
N THR A 35 8.30 6.15 -12.78
CA THR A 35 8.35 6.20 -11.32
C THR A 35 7.61 7.42 -10.78
N ILE A 36 7.81 8.59 -11.38
CA ILE A 36 7.15 9.83 -10.97
C ILE A 36 5.66 9.79 -11.29
N ILE A 37 5.27 9.33 -12.48
CA ILE A 37 3.87 9.16 -12.84
C ILE A 37 3.18 8.23 -11.83
N ASN A 38 3.79 7.08 -11.53
CA ASN A 38 3.24 6.14 -10.54
C ASN A 38 3.14 6.78 -9.15
N LEU A 39 4.15 7.52 -8.72
CA LEU A 39 4.17 8.20 -7.41
C LEU A 39 3.06 9.25 -7.31
N VAL A 40 2.92 10.11 -8.32
CA VAL A 40 1.90 11.16 -8.36
C VAL A 40 0.51 10.55 -8.46
N SER A 41 0.33 9.58 -9.35
CA SER A 41 -0.97 8.94 -9.59
C SER A 41 -1.44 8.23 -8.32
N ARG A 42 -0.58 7.46 -7.65
CA ARG A 42 -0.92 6.75 -6.41
C ARG A 42 -1.29 7.69 -5.27
N ASN A 43 -0.54 8.78 -5.10
CA ASN A 43 -0.72 9.68 -3.96
C ASN A 43 -1.87 10.68 -4.14
N TYR A 44 -2.15 11.12 -5.37
CA TYR A 44 -3.13 12.18 -5.61
C TYR A 44 -4.37 11.72 -6.38
N LEU A 45 -4.21 10.90 -7.42
CA LEU A 45 -5.32 10.55 -8.31
C LEU A 45 -6.10 9.32 -7.84
N LEU A 46 -5.37 8.34 -7.30
CA LEU A 46 -5.91 7.01 -7.01
C LEU A 46 -6.25 6.84 -5.54
N GLN A 47 -5.91 7.82 -4.71
CA GLN A 47 -6.16 7.74 -3.27
C GLN A 47 -7.65 7.54 -2.98
N ASP A 48 -8.52 8.28 -3.65
CA ASP A 48 -9.97 8.16 -3.50
C ASP A 48 -10.50 6.84 -4.05
N ALA A 49 -9.98 6.39 -5.20
CA ALA A 49 -10.34 5.10 -5.78
C ALA A 49 -9.92 3.92 -4.86
N LEU A 50 -8.75 3.98 -4.24
CA LEU A 50 -8.30 2.97 -3.29
C LEU A 50 -9.14 3.00 -2.00
N LEU A 51 -9.57 4.17 -1.54
CA LEU A 51 -10.51 4.28 -0.42
C LEU A 51 -11.87 3.69 -0.77
N ASP A 52 -12.38 3.95 -1.97
CA ASP A 52 -13.65 3.39 -2.44
C ASP A 52 -13.58 1.87 -2.60
N VAL A 53 -12.47 1.34 -3.10
CA VAL A 53 -12.25 -0.12 -3.17
C VAL A 53 -12.20 -0.75 -1.78
N PHE A 54 -11.52 -0.09 -0.83
CA PHE A 54 -11.45 -0.58 0.55
C PHE A 54 -12.84 -0.60 1.21
N ASP A 55 -13.53 0.54 1.20
CA ASP A 55 -14.85 0.68 1.83
C ASP A 55 -15.91 -0.16 1.11
N GLY A 56 -15.86 -0.25 -0.22
CA GLY A 56 -16.75 -1.10 -1.01
C GLY A 56 -16.55 -2.58 -0.74
N THR A 57 -15.31 -3.03 -0.49
CA THR A 57 -15.01 -4.40 -0.09
C THR A 57 -15.60 -4.71 1.30
N LEU A 58 -15.49 -3.78 2.25
CA LEU A 58 -16.13 -3.91 3.57
C LEU A 58 -17.67 -3.97 3.44
N LEU A 59 -18.26 -3.11 2.60
CA LEU A 59 -19.70 -3.17 2.33
C LEU A 59 -20.13 -4.50 1.71
N ALA A 60 -19.32 -5.06 0.82
CA ALA A 60 -19.57 -6.38 0.22
C ALA A 60 -19.48 -7.52 1.24
N ARG A 61 -18.69 -7.37 2.30
CA ARG A 61 -18.60 -8.31 3.43
C ARG A 61 -19.70 -8.13 4.48
N GLY A 62 -20.49 -7.07 4.39
CA GLY A 62 -21.59 -6.79 5.31
C GLY A 62 -21.28 -5.77 6.40
N ASP A 63 -20.05 -5.21 6.43
CA ASP A 63 -19.56 -4.26 7.44
C ASP A 63 -20.10 -2.83 7.27
N THR A 64 -21.40 -2.70 6.96
CA THR A 64 -22.04 -1.41 6.69
C THR A 64 -21.95 -0.45 7.87
N GLN A 65 -22.02 -0.96 9.10
CA GLN A 65 -21.96 -0.13 10.31
C GLN A 65 -20.62 0.59 10.43
N ILE A 66 -19.51 -0.11 10.19
CA ILE A 66 -18.16 0.46 10.29
C ILE A 66 -17.90 1.47 9.18
N VAL A 67 -18.34 1.18 7.95
CA VAL A 67 -18.19 2.10 6.81
C VAL A 67 -18.98 3.39 7.04
N SER A 68 -20.17 3.29 7.64
CA SER A 68 -21.03 4.45 7.93
C SER A 68 -20.41 5.47 8.91
N GLU A 69 -19.41 5.06 9.69
CA GLU A 69 -18.68 5.95 10.61
C GLU A 69 -17.72 6.93 9.89
N GLY A 70 -17.30 6.61 8.67
CA GLY A 70 -16.31 7.40 7.92
C GLY A 70 -16.78 7.98 6.59
N ARG A 71 -17.97 7.59 6.13
CA ARG A 71 -18.61 8.13 4.92
C ARG A 71 -20.11 7.86 4.93
N GLU A 72 -20.84 8.62 4.11
CA GLU A 72 -22.26 8.34 3.86
C GLU A 72 -22.42 7.00 3.12
N VAL A 73 -23.39 6.19 3.54
CA VAL A 73 -23.78 4.95 2.85
C VAL A 73 -25.21 5.09 2.34
N LYS A 74 -25.38 4.99 1.02
CA LYS A 74 -26.68 5.08 0.34
C LYS A 74 -27.37 3.71 0.29
N SER A 75 -28.67 3.72 0.07
CA SER A 75 -29.46 2.53 -0.23
C SER A 75 -29.19 2.06 -1.67
N GLY A 76 -28.98 0.75 -1.86
CA GLY A 76 -28.69 0.15 -3.16
C GLY A 76 -28.28 -1.31 -3.02
N THR A 77 -28.22 -2.04 -4.14
CA THR A 77 -27.86 -3.47 -4.16
C THR A 77 -26.36 -3.68 -4.39
N ASP A 78 -25.72 -2.82 -5.20
CA ASP A 78 -24.29 -2.87 -5.50
C ASP A 78 -23.48 -2.13 -4.41
N PRO A 79 -22.53 -2.81 -3.71
CA PRO A 79 -21.66 -2.20 -2.71
C PRO A 79 -20.96 -0.91 -3.18
N MET A 80 -20.55 -0.83 -4.45
CA MET A 80 -19.82 0.33 -4.96
C MET A 80 -20.74 1.54 -5.17
N GLN A 81 -21.98 1.30 -5.60
CA GLN A 81 -22.99 2.36 -5.79
C GLN A 81 -23.52 2.93 -4.47
N ARG A 82 -23.40 2.15 -3.38
CA ARG A 82 -23.79 2.57 -2.03
C ARG A 82 -22.79 3.54 -1.39
N LEU A 83 -21.61 3.72 -1.98
CA LEU A 83 -20.60 4.63 -1.45
C LEU A 83 -20.98 6.10 -1.70
N GLY A 84 -21.21 6.86 -0.62
CA GLY A 84 -21.47 8.30 -0.64
C GLY A 84 -20.22 9.15 -0.43
N LYS A 85 -20.39 10.41 -0.05
CA LYS A 85 -19.27 11.35 0.15
C LYS A 85 -18.35 10.90 1.30
N ILE A 86 -17.04 11.03 1.09
CA ILE A 86 -16.01 10.73 2.10
C ILE A 86 -15.98 11.88 3.11
N ILE A 87 -16.19 11.58 4.39
CA ILE A 87 -16.25 12.59 5.47
C ILE A 87 -14.85 12.82 6.08
N LYS A 88 -13.96 11.82 6.04
CA LYS A 88 -12.57 11.93 6.51
C LYS A 88 -11.60 11.21 5.59
N SER A 89 -10.62 11.93 5.05
CA SER A 89 -9.48 11.33 4.34
C SER A 89 -8.38 10.95 5.34
N PRO A 90 -7.89 9.69 5.36
CA PRO A 90 -6.88 9.22 6.31
C PRO A 90 -5.44 9.64 5.98
N PHE A 91 -5.22 10.27 4.83
CA PHE A 91 -3.87 10.51 4.35
C PHE A 91 -3.32 11.83 4.91
N GLU A 92 -2.38 11.71 5.85
CA GLU A 92 -1.58 12.87 6.28
C GLU A 92 -0.78 13.39 5.09
N LYS A 93 -1.02 14.66 4.73
CA LYS A 93 -0.26 15.35 3.69
C LYS A 93 1.21 15.41 4.11
N PHE A 94 2.10 14.98 3.22
CA PHE A 94 3.57 15.13 3.21
C PHE A 94 4.18 15.70 4.51
N SER A 95 4.79 14.83 5.32
CA SER A 95 5.55 15.26 6.50
C SER A 95 7.03 15.55 6.13
N PRO A 96 7.58 16.73 6.47
CA PRO A 96 9.00 17.06 6.27
C PRO A 96 9.98 16.06 6.91
N LYS A 97 9.54 15.32 7.93
CA LYS A 97 10.33 14.26 8.58
C LYS A 97 10.68 13.11 7.62
N ALA A 98 9.88 12.88 6.59
CA ALA A 98 10.16 11.86 5.57
C ALA A 98 11.40 12.22 4.73
N ILE A 99 11.62 13.51 4.45
CA ILE A 99 12.77 14.00 3.70
C ILE A 99 14.05 13.82 4.52
N VAL A 100 14.03 14.21 5.80
CA VAL A 100 15.19 14.06 6.70
C VAL A 100 15.57 12.58 6.85
N ARG A 101 14.58 11.69 6.98
CA ARG A 101 14.80 10.25 7.05
C ARG A 101 15.35 9.67 5.74
N TYR A 102 14.86 10.12 4.60
CA TYR A 102 15.38 9.73 3.28
C TYR A 102 16.85 10.14 3.11
N VAL A 103 17.21 11.37 3.49
CA VAL A 103 18.59 11.87 3.46
C VAL A 103 19.50 11.05 4.39
N MET A 104 19.01 10.63 5.58
CA MET A 104 19.77 9.75 6.48
C MET A 104 19.97 8.32 5.95
N TYR A 105 19.07 7.79 5.11
CA TYR A 105 19.21 6.43 4.53
C TYR A 105 19.97 6.40 3.20
N LEU A 106 20.28 7.56 2.64
CA LEU A 106 21.05 7.71 1.40
C LEU A 106 22.42 6.99 1.45
N PRO A 107 23.20 7.06 2.55
CA PRO A 107 24.45 6.31 2.68
C PRO A 107 24.27 4.79 2.76
N LEU A 108 23.09 4.30 3.16
CA LEU A 108 22.81 2.86 3.32
C LEU A 108 22.59 2.15 1.97
N ASN A 109 22.38 2.91 0.89
CA ASN A 109 22.25 2.39 -0.48
C ASN A 109 23.60 2.03 -1.13
N ALA A 110 24.73 2.28 -0.45
CA ALA A 110 26.06 2.05 -1.00
C ALA A 110 26.54 0.58 -0.95
N ILE A 111 25.73 -0.35 -0.44
CA ILE A 111 26.06 -1.78 -0.40
C ILE A 111 25.09 -2.54 -1.33
N PRO A 112 25.51 -2.91 -2.55
CA PRO A 112 24.69 -3.68 -3.48
C PRO A 112 24.21 -4.98 -2.83
N VAL A 113 22.99 -5.40 -3.16
CA VAL A 113 22.33 -6.63 -2.68
C VAL A 113 21.87 -6.59 -1.22
N VAL A 114 22.76 -6.35 -0.25
CA VAL A 114 22.38 -6.30 1.18
C VAL A 114 21.49 -5.08 1.47
N GLY A 115 21.84 -3.93 0.88
CA GLY A 115 21.04 -2.71 0.99
C GLY A 115 19.62 -2.89 0.44
N THR A 116 19.47 -3.59 -0.69
CA THR A 116 18.16 -3.87 -1.31
C THR A 116 17.29 -4.75 -0.44
N VAL A 117 17.84 -5.84 0.14
CA VAL A 117 17.08 -6.73 1.02
C VAL A 117 16.65 -6.02 2.29
N ILE A 118 17.57 -5.30 2.95
CA ILE A 118 17.24 -4.51 4.15
C ILE A 118 16.20 -3.43 3.83
N PHE A 119 16.33 -2.76 2.69
CA PHE A 119 15.37 -1.76 2.24
C PHE A 119 13.98 -2.36 2.06
N ILE A 120 13.85 -3.52 1.39
CA ILE A 120 12.57 -4.24 1.23
C ILE A 120 12.01 -4.64 2.59
N LEU A 121 12.83 -5.11 3.53
CA LEU A 121 12.38 -5.47 4.87
C LEU A 121 11.82 -4.27 5.66
N ILE A 122 12.54 -3.16 5.65
CA ILE A 122 12.13 -1.92 6.34
C ILE A 122 10.89 -1.33 5.68
N GLN A 123 10.85 -1.28 4.35
CA GLN A 123 9.70 -0.81 3.58
C GLN A 123 8.49 -1.69 3.82
N GLY A 124 8.64 -3.01 3.75
CA GLY A 124 7.56 -3.96 3.99
C GLY A 124 6.97 -3.80 5.38
N ARG A 125 7.80 -3.73 6.42
CA ARG A 125 7.33 -3.47 7.79
C ARG A 125 6.58 -2.13 7.92
N THR A 126 7.09 -1.07 7.29
CA THR A 126 6.47 0.26 7.34
C THR A 126 5.15 0.29 6.58
N ARG A 127 5.12 -0.30 5.38
CA ARG A 127 3.94 -0.44 4.51
C ARG A 127 2.85 -1.24 5.20
N GLY A 128 3.23 -2.35 5.84
CA GLY A 128 2.34 -3.22 6.60
C GLY A 128 1.56 -2.45 7.66
N LYS A 129 2.23 -1.65 8.48
CA LYS A 129 1.57 -0.82 9.51
C LYS A 129 0.54 0.16 8.96
N GLY A 130 0.71 0.61 7.71
CA GLY A 130 -0.20 1.54 7.05
C GLY A 130 -1.43 0.88 6.42
N VAL A 131 -1.45 -0.44 6.25
CA VAL A 131 -2.47 -1.12 5.43
C VAL A 131 -3.90 -0.98 5.99
N HIS A 132 -4.02 -0.98 7.32
CA HIS A 132 -5.30 -0.81 8.02
C HIS A 132 -5.55 0.63 8.48
N GLY A 133 -4.84 1.61 7.92
CA GLY A 133 -5.03 3.02 8.26
C GLY A 133 -6.50 3.48 8.12
N ARG A 134 -7.17 3.08 7.03
CA ARG A 134 -8.59 3.34 6.81
C ARG A 134 -9.47 2.62 7.83
N TYR A 135 -9.25 1.33 8.06
CA TYR A 135 -9.98 0.57 9.07
C TYR A 135 -9.89 1.18 10.47
N PHE A 136 -8.69 1.55 10.95
CA PHE A 136 -8.52 2.21 12.24
C PHE A 136 -9.20 3.57 12.32
N GLN A 137 -9.28 4.28 11.19
CA GLN A 137 -10.01 5.54 11.09
C GLN A 137 -11.53 5.31 11.21
N LEU A 138 -12.08 4.32 10.50
CA LEU A 138 -13.49 3.94 10.60
C LEU A 138 -13.86 3.52 12.02
N LYS A 139 -13.00 2.74 12.69
CA LYS A 139 -13.16 2.36 14.10
C LYS A 139 -12.91 3.49 15.11
N LYS A 140 -12.55 4.69 14.64
CA LYS A 140 -12.22 5.87 15.47
C LYS A 140 -11.15 5.57 16.54
N TRP A 141 -10.19 4.68 16.25
CA TRP A 141 -9.12 4.37 17.21
C TRP A 141 -8.19 5.56 17.40
N SER A 142 -7.83 5.84 18.66
CA SER A 142 -6.79 6.82 19.00
C SER A 142 -5.40 6.32 18.59
N GLN A 143 -4.45 7.23 18.39
CA GLN A 143 -3.08 6.87 18.02
C GLN A 143 -2.44 5.85 19.00
N PRO A 144 -2.54 6.00 20.33
CA PRO A 144 -1.97 5.02 21.27
C PRO A 144 -2.58 3.63 21.10
N LYS A 145 -3.90 3.54 20.86
CA LYS A 145 -4.59 2.26 20.64
C LYS A 145 -4.14 1.57 19.36
N ARG A 146 -3.92 2.35 18.28
CA ARG A 146 -3.38 1.84 17.01
C ARG A 146 -1.97 1.29 17.20
N GLU A 147 -1.12 2.02 17.90
CA GLU A 147 0.26 1.62 18.16
C GLU A 147 0.35 0.35 19.00
N ASP A 148 -0.48 0.23 20.05
CA ASP A 148 -0.59 -0.99 20.86
C ASP A 148 -1.03 -2.19 20.00
N TRP A 149 -2.08 -2.04 19.18
CA TRP A 149 -2.52 -3.09 18.26
C TRP A 149 -1.43 -3.52 17.27
N LEU A 150 -0.77 -2.55 16.63
CA LEU A 150 0.28 -2.81 15.66
C LEU A 150 1.50 -3.49 16.30
N THR A 151 1.81 -3.16 17.56
CA THR A 151 2.91 -3.76 18.32
C THR A 151 2.62 -5.19 18.73
N LYS A 152 1.37 -5.50 19.11
CA LYS A 152 0.94 -6.87 19.41
C LYS A 152 0.91 -7.76 18.17
N ASN A 153 0.74 -7.17 16.98
CA ASN A 153 0.49 -7.91 15.75
C ASN A 153 1.53 -7.66 14.65
N VAL A 154 2.77 -7.37 15.03
CA VAL A 154 3.85 -7.01 14.08
C VAL A 154 4.06 -8.07 13.00
N GLY A 155 3.93 -9.37 13.34
CA GLY A 155 4.15 -10.49 12.41
C GLY A 155 3.27 -10.42 11.16
N PRO A 156 1.93 -10.55 11.30
CA PRO A 156 1.01 -10.48 10.16
C PRO A 156 1.14 -9.19 9.34
N TYR A 157 1.26 -8.03 10.00
CA TYR A 157 1.43 -6.75 9.28
C TYR A 157 2.73 -6.71 8.49
N THR A 158 3.83 -7.23 9.05
CA THR A 158 5.13 -7.28 8.35
C THR A 158 5.06 -8.23 7.17
N ALA A 159 4.50 -9.43 7.34
CA ALA A 159 4.35 -10.40 6.27
C ALA A 159 3.49 -9.85 5.11
N PHE A 160 2.33 -9.26 5.43
CA PHE A 160 1.48 -8.61 4.44
C PHE A 160 2.26 -7.51 3.68
N GLY A 161 2.91 -6.62 4.42
CA GLY A 161 3.64 -5.50 3.83
C GLY A 161 4.81 -5.93 2.96
N LEU A 162 5.49 -7.04 3.29
CA LEU A 162 6.55 -7.63 2.46
C LEU A 162 6.00 -8.14 1.13
N VAL A 163 4.96 -8.99 1.18
CA VAL A 163 4.35 -9.55 -0.04
C VAL A 163 3.77 -8.43 -0.91
N ALA A 164 3.06 -7.48 -0.30
CA ALA A 164 2.54 -6.32 -1.00
C ALA A 164 3.64 -5.50 -1.69
N THR A 165 4.77 -5.27 -1.00
CA THR A 165 5.92 -4.55 -1.58
C THR A 165 6.51 -5.32 -2.75
N LEU A 166 6.70 -6.63 -2.63
CA LEU A 166 7.25 -7.47 -3.70
C LEU A 166 6.34 -7.50 -4.94
N LEU A 167 5.03 -7.63 -4.75
CA LEU A 167 4.06 -7.60 -5.85
C LEU A 167 4.04 -6.23 -6.55
N GLU A 168 4.12 -5.15 -5.77
CA GLU A 168 4.16 -3.79 -6.33
C GLU A 168 5.50 -3.41 -6.96
N MET A 169 6.56 -4.20 -6.77
CA MET A 169 7.83 -4.02 -7.50
C MET A 169 7.74 -4.47 -8.95
N ILE A 170 6.75 -5.28 -9.34
CA ILE A 170 6.57 -5.74 -10.71
C ILE A 170 6.16 -4.55 -11.59
N PRO A 171 7.00 -4.09 -12.53
CA PRO A 171 6.66 -2.98 -13.41
C PRO A 171 5.39 -3.27 -14.19
N VAL A 172 4.60 -2.23 -14.52
CA VAL A 172 3.30 -2.32 -15.23
C VAL A 172 2.18 -2.96 -14.39
N ALA A 173 2.43 -4.11 -13.75
CA ALA A 173 1.47 -4.79 -12.89
C ALA A 173 1.34 -4.16 -11.49
N SER A 174 2.28 -3.30 -11.10
CA SER A 174 2.32 -2.66 -9.78
C SER A 174 1.01 -1.98 -9.40
N MET A 175 0.34 -1.34 -10.36
CA MET A 175 -0.92 -0.64 -10.14
C MET A 175 -2.07 -1.61 -9.86
N PHE A 176 -2.13 -2.70 -10.62
CA PHE A 176 -3.09 -3.78 -10.38
C PHE A 176 -2.88 -4.38 -8.98
N PHE A 177 -1.64 -4.67 -8.61
CA PHE A 177 -1.33 -5.20 -7.28
C PHE A 177 -1.65 -4.21 -6.15
N THR A 178 -1.55 -2.90 -6.37
CA THR A 178 -2.03 -1.94 -5.36
C THR A 178 -3.51 -2.07 -5.09
N PHE A 179 -4.36 -2.22 -6.11
CA PHE A 179 -5.79 -2.49 -5.91
C PHE A 179 -6.04 -3.84 -5.24
N SER A 180 -5.37 -4.90 -5.70
CA SER A 180 -5.49 -6.24 -5.12
C SER A 180 -5.06 -6.27 -3.64
N ASN A 181 -3.97 -5.57 -3.30
CA ASN A 181 -3.51 -5.41 -1.92
C ASN A 181 -4.54 -4.64 -1.08
N THR A 182 -5.18 -3.60 -1.63
CA THR A 182 -6.24 -2.86 -0.95
C THR A 182 -7.47 -3.73 -0.67
N VAL A 183 -7.90 -4.56 -1.64
CA VAL A 183 -8.98 -5.54 -1.43
C VAL A 183 -8.57 -6.55 -0.35
N GLY A 184 -7.36 -7.10 -0.43
CA GLY A 184 -6.84 -8.04 0.56
C GLY A 184 -6.78 -7.44 1.97
N ALA A 185 -6.40 -6.17 2.09
CA ALA A 185 -6.42 -5.46 3.36
C ALA A 185 -7.84 -5.25 3.91
N ALA A 186 -8.81 -4.92 3.04
CA ALA A 186 -10.19 -4.76 3.46
C ALA A 186 -10.81 -6.09 3.88
N LEU A 187 -10.55 -7.17 3.15
CA LEU A 187 -10.96 -8.53 3.54
C LEU A 187 -10.33 -8.95 4.87
N TRP A 188 -9.05 -8.64 5.07
CA TRP A 188 -8.39 -8.92 6.34
C TRP A 188 -9.00 -8.09 7.48
N ALA A 189 -9.35 -6.83 7.25
CA ALA A 189 -10.05 -6.01 8.23
C ALA A 189 -11.45 -6.55 8.56
N ALA A 190 -12.22 -7.01 7.56
CA ALA A 190 -13.49 -7.68 7.77
C ALA A 190 -13.34 -8.95 8.62
N ASP A 191 -12.34 -9.77 8.32
CA ASP A 191 -12.06 -10.99 9.11
C ASP A 191 -11.73 -10.68 10.58
N ILE A 192 -11.07 -9.55 10.86
CA ILE A 192 -10.77 -9.09 12.23
C ILE A 192 -12.07 -8.73 12.98
N GLU A 193 -13.02 -8.12 12.29
CA GLU A 193 -14.33 -7.75 12.84
C GLU A 193 -15.21 -8.97 13.08
N ASP A 194 -15.33 -9.87 12.09
CA ASP A 194 -16.09 -11.11 12.19
C ASP A 194 -15.61 -11.99 13.35
N LYS A 195 -14.29 -12.07 13.57
CA LYS A 195 -13.67 -12.93 14.58
C LYS A 195 -13.52 -12.28 15.95
N ASN A 196 -14.11 -11.12 16.20
CA ASN A 196 -14.01 -10.38 17.47
C ASN A 196 -12.56 -10.34 18.01
N ALA A 197 -11.63 -9.78 17.23
CA ALA A 197 -10.24 -9.46 17.58
C ALA A 197 -9.20 -10.61 17.68
N SER A 198 -9.53 -11.87 17.36
CA SER A 198 -8.51 -12.92 17.19
C SER A 198 -7.92 -12.90 15.77
N MET A 199 -6.71 -12.33 15.60
CA MET A 199 -5.94 -12.43 14.35
C MET A 199 -5.19 -13.76 14.18
N THR A 200 -5.28 -14.64 15.17
CA THR A 200 -4.57 -15.93 15.23
C THR A 200 -5.39 -17.10 14.71
N ASP A 201 -6.69 -16.93 14.48
CA ASP A 201 -7.49 -17.94 13.82
C ASP A 201 -7.21 -17.87 12.32
N GLY A 202 -6.34 -18.76 11.86
CA GLY A 202 -5.84 -18.84 10.49
C GLY A 202 -6.93 -18.73 9.42
N THR A 203 -6.48 -18.38 8.21
CA THR A 203 -7.25 -17.94 7.04
C THR A 203 -8.17 -19.00 6.40
N ALA A 204 -8.76 -19.90 7.17
CA ALA A 204 -9.88 -20.74 6.73
C ALA A 204 -10.60 -21.42 7.91
N PRO A 205 -11.47 -20.72 8.65
CA PRO A 205 -12.42 -21.40 9.54
C PRO A 205 -13.27 -22.41 8.76
N THR A 206 -13.64 -22.07 7.52
CA THR A 206 -14.40 -22.93 6.60
C THR A 206 -13.68 -24.22 6.23
N LEU A 207 -12.36 -24.22 6.01
CA LEU A 207 -11.62 -25.47 5.72
C LEU A 207 -11.54 -26.38 6.94
N ARG A 208 -11.40 -25.82 8.15
CA ARG A 208 -11.42 -26.60 9.39
C ARG A 208 -12.80 -27.20 9.66
N GLU A 209 -13.87 -26.44 9.44
CA GLU A 209 -15.24 -26.95 9.56
C GLU A 209 -15.57 -27.98 8.49
N THR A 210 -15.10 -27.79 7.26
CA THR A 210 -15.30 -28.75 6.16
C THR A 210 -14.51 -30.04 6.41
N ALA A 211 -13.29 -29.96 6.94
CA ALA A 211 -12.51 -31.13 7.34
C ALA A 211 -13.17 -31.89 8.51
N LYS A 212 -13.72 -31.20 9.50
CA LYS A 212 -14.46 -31.81 10.62
C LYS A 212 -15.78 -32.47 10.23
N LYS A 213 -16.41 -32.04 9.13
CA LYS A 213 -17.64 -32.66 8.61
C LYS A 213 -17.36 -33.85 7.69
N ALA A 214 -16.10 -34.04 7.30
CA ALA A 214 -15.66 -35.15 6.45
C ALA A 214 -15.06 -36.32 7.25
N GLU A 215 -14.85 -36.14 8.56
CA GLU A 215 -14.68 -37.22 9.55
C GLU A 215 -16.05 -37.66 10.10
#